data_AF-A0A3A9CB61-F1
#
_entry.id   AF-A0A3A9CB61-F1
#
_cell.length_a   1.000
_cell.length_b   1.000
_cell.length_c   1.000
_cell.angle_alpha   90.00
_cell.angle_beta   90.00
_cell.angle_gamma   90.00
#
_symmetry.space_group_name_H-M   'P 1'
#
loop_
_entity.id
_entity.type
_entity.pdbx_description
1 polymer ?
#
loop_
_entity_poly.entity_id
_entity_poly.type
_entity_poly.pdbx_seq_one_letter_code
_entity_poly.pdbx_strand_id
1 'polypeptide(L)' 'MTVIEKEVFRPLKDIHVFLDTCTVLNNTLAWDINRNRDNTTCLDIDPDVLYELPVVEEKIV' A
#
# COMPACT_ATOMS: atom_id res chain seq x y z
N MET A 1 13.47 -11.75 -4.08
CA MET A 1 13.28 -10.87 -2.92
C MET A 1 12.11 -9.95 -3.22
N THR A 2 11.03 -10.02 -2.45
CA THR A 2 9.84 -9.17 -2.67
C THR A 2 10.04 -7.82 -1.98
N VAL A 3 9.28 -6.79 -2.38
CA VAL A 3 9.41 -5.44 -1.78
C VAL A 3 9.13 -5.47 -0.27
N ILE A 4 8.21 -6.34 0.17
CA ILE A 4 7.84 -6.55 1.58
C ILE A 4 8.99 -7.17 2.40
N GLU A 5 10.02 -7.74 1.76
CA GLU A 5 11.20 -8.27 2.47
C GLU A 5 12.23 -7.20 2.84
N LYS A 6 12.09 -5.97 2.33
CA LYS A 6 12.91 -4.84 2.79
C LYS A 6 12.58 -4.50 4.24
N GLU A 7 13.60 -4.17 5.05
CA GLU A 7 13.45 -3.96 6.50
C GLU A 7 12.33 -2.99 6.87
N VAL A 8 12.21 -1.88 6.13
CA VAL A 8 11.17 -0.86 6.33
C VAL A 8 9.74 -1.38 6.10
N PHE A 9 9.54 -2.33 5.18
CA PHE A 9 8.22 -2.86 4.81
C PHE A 9 7.90 -4.21 5.43
N ARG A 10 8.86 -4.82 6.14
CA ARG A 10 8.68 -6.10 6.84
C ARG A 10 7.47 -6.13 7.79
N PRO A 11 7.08 -5.04 8.48
CA PRO A 11 5.86 -5.03 9.30
C PRO A 11 4.58 -5.37 8.53
N LEU A 12 4.52 -5.12 7.22
CA LEU A 12 3.34 -5.41 6.38
C LEU A 12 3.05 -6.91 6.20
N LYS A 13 3.92 -7.79 6.72
CA LYS A 13 3.63 -9.24 6.81
C LYS A 13 2.57 -9.55 7.87
N ASP A 14 2.35 -8.66 8.84
CA ASP A 14 1.25 -8.75 9.79
C ASP A 14 0.00 -8.12 9.18
N ILE A 15 -1.07 -8.91 9.05
CA ILE A 15 -2.34 -8.45 8.48
C ILE A 15 -2.99 -7.32 9.28
N HIS A 16 -2.79 -7.28 10.59
CA HIS A 16 -3.31 -6.18 11.41
C HIS A 16 -2.59 -4.87 11.09
N VAL A 17 -1.27 -4.90 10.96
CA VAL A 17 -0.49 -3.73 10.53
C VAL A 17 -0.86 -3.33 9.12
N PHE A 18 -1.00 -4.30 8.22
CA PHE A 18 -1.37 -4.05 6.83
C PHE A 18 -2.71 -3.30 6.73
N LEU A 19 -3.73 -3.72 7.48
CA LEU A 19 -5.04 -3.05 7.46
C LEU A 19 -5.00 -1.70 8.17
N ASP A 20 -4.33 -1.62 9.33
CA ASP A 20 -4.29 -0.43 10.20
C ASP A 20 -3.40 0.71 9.67
N THR A 21 -2.51 0.42 8.71
CA THR A 21 -1.63 1.41 8.06
C THR A 21 -2.05 1.73 6.62
N CYS A 22 -3.05 1.02 6.09
CA CYS A 22 -3.60 1.26 4.75
C CYS A 22 -4.38 2.59 4.73
N THR A 23 -4.01 3.49 3.83
CA THR A 23 -4.60 4.82 3.69
C THR A 23 -4.51 5.29 2.25
N VAL A 24 -5.35 6.25 1.88
CA VAL A 24 -5.11 7.04 0.66
C VAL A 24 -4.10 8.15 0.99
N LEU A 25 -3.02 8.24 0.22
CA LEU A 25 -2.00 9.28 0.34
C LEU A 25 -1.52 9.66 -1.06
N ASN A 26 -1.39 10.96 -1.34
CA ASN A 26 -0.93 11.44 -2.66
C ASN A 26 -1.68 10.85 -3.87
N ASN A 27 -2.99 10.65 -3.73
CA ASN A 27 -3.88 10.07 -4.73
C ASN A 27 -3.60 8.60 -5.08
N THR A 28 -2.79 7.89 -4.30
CA THR A 28 -2.54 6.45 -4.42
C THR A 28 -3.05 5.71 -3.20
N LEU A 29 -3.26 4.39 -3.33
CA LEU A 29 -3.46 3.52 -2.18
C LEU A 29 -2.09 3.26 -1.56
N ALA A 30 -1.90 3.59 -0.28
CA ALA A 30 -0.59 3.54 0.37
C ALA A 30 -0.62 2.90 1.75
N TRP A 31 0.54 2.42 2.21
CA TRP A 31 0.79 1.94 3.55
C TRP A 31 1.76 2.85 4.29
N ASP A 32 1.24 3.63 5.24
CA ASP A 32 1.99 4.56 6.09
C ASP A 32 2.41 3.88 7.40
N ILE A 33 3.46 3.07 7.33
CA ILE A 33 3.95 2.23 8.45
C ILE A 33 4.39 3.09 9.64
N ASN A 34 5.01 4.24 9.36
CA ASN A 34 5.53 5.15 10.39
C ASN A 34 4.47 6.10 10.93
N ARG A 35 3.26 6.12 10.35
CA ARG A 35 2.14 6.99 10.73
C ARG A 35 2.50 8.47 10.72
N ASN A 36 3.44 8.85 9.87
CA ASN A 36 3.97 10.22 9.78
C ASN A 36 3.68 10.85 8.41
N ARG A 37 3.01 10.13 7.51
CA ARG A 37 2.71 10.53 6.13
C ARG A 37 3.95 10.93 5.34
N ASP A 38 5.12 10.38 5.69
CA ASP A 38 6.35 10.53 4.94
C ASP A 38 6.31 9.65 3.69
N ASN A 39 6.07 10.29 2.55
CA ASN A 39 5.95 9.65 1.25
C ASN A 39 7.22 8.89 0.81
N THR A 40 8.39 9.17 1.40
CA THR A 40 9.64 8.46 1.08
C THR A 40 9.74 7.10 1.78
N THR A 41 8.87 6.85 2.77
CA THR A 41 8.85 5.62 3.57
C THR A 41 7.53 4.84 3.45
N CYS A 42 6.62 5.28 2.58
CA CYS A 42 5.38 4.59 2.27
C CYS A 42 5.59 3.60 1.12
N LEU A 43 4.80 2.53 1.13
CA LEU A 43 4.60 1.69 -0.06
C LEU A 43 3.26 2.07 -0.68
N ASP A 44 3.22 2.37 -1.97
CA ASP A 44 1.98 2.73 -2.65
C ASP A 44 1.73 1.94 -3.94
N ILE A 45 0.46 1.94 -4.36
CA ILE A 45 -0.04 1.33 -5.58
C ILE A 45 -0.89 2.38 -6.29
N ASP A 46 -0.55 2.63 -7.55
CA ASP A 46 -1.31 3.50 -8.42
C ASP A 46 -2.75 2.98 -8.60
N PRO A 47 -3.77 3.84 -8.56
CA PRO A 47 -5.16 3.41 -8.73
C PRO A 47 -5.39 2.66 -10.04
N ASP A 48 -4.82 3.08 -11.17
CA ASP A 48 -5.03 2.41 -12.45
C ASP A 48 -4.54 0.95 -12.38
N VAL A 49 -3.35 0.75 -11.78
CA VAL A 49 -2.79 -0.59 -11.54
C VAL A 49 -3.66 -1.40 -10.58
N LEU A 50 -4.19 -0.77 -9.52
CA LEU A 50 -5.05 -1.44 -8.55
C LEU A 50 -6.33 -1.97 -9.19
N TYR A 51 -7.01 -1.15 -9.99
CA TYR A 51 -8.27 -1.54 -10.66
C TYR A 51 -8.08 -2.48 -11.85
N GLU A 52 -6.86 -2.62 -12.37
CA GLU A 52 -6.51 -3.64 -13.37
C GLU A 52 -6.31 -5.05 -12.77
N LEU A 53 -6.22 -5.17 -11.44
CA LEU A 53 -5.99 -6.47 -10.80
C LEU A 53 -7.18 -7.43 -11.03
N PRO A 54 -6.93 -8.72 -11.35
CA PRO A 54 -8.00 -9.68 -11.66
C PRO A 54 -9.03 -9.92 -10.55
N VAL A 55 -8.69 -9.57 -9.31
CA VAL A 55 -9.54 -9.73 -8.12
C VAL A 55 -10.45 -8.53 -7.88
N VAL A 56 -10.17 -7.39 -8.53
CA VAL A 56 -10.97 -6.18 -8.38
C VAL A 56 -12.12 -6.25 -9.39
N GLU A 57 -13.35 -6.16 -8.89
CA GLU A 57 -14.56 -6.23 -9.71
C GLU A 57 -14.91 -4.86 -10.30
N GLU A 58 -14.60 -3.80 -9.55
CA GLU A 58 -14.80 -2.42 -9.94
C GLU A 58 -13.85 -2.00 -11.06
N LYS A 59 -14.30 -1.08 -11.92
CA LYS A 59 -13.49 -0.53 -13.00
C LYS A 59 -13.51 0.98 -12.93
N ILE A 60 -12.36 1.59 -13.21
CA ILE A 60 -12.29 3.02 -13.54
C ILE A 60 -13.01 3.19 -14.89
N VAL A 61 -14.09 3.96 -14.90
CA VAL A 61 -14.91 4.29 -16.09
C VAL A 61 -14.61 5.69 -16.60
#